data_AF-A0A7V9SEQ4-F1
#
_entry.id   AF-A0A7V9SEQ4-F1
#
_cell.length_a   1.000
_cell.length_b   1.000
_cell.length_c   1.000
_cell.angle_alpha   90.00
_cell.angle_beta   90.00
_cell.angle_gamma   90.00
#
_symmetry.space_group_name_H-M   'P 1'
#
loop_
_entity.id
_entity.type
_entity.pdbx_description
1 polymer ?
#
loop_
_entity_poly.entity_id
_entity_poly.type
_entity_poly.pdbx_seq_one_letter_code
_entity_poly.pdbx_strand_id
1 'polypeptide(L)' 'MPVPLLDGALSHIECRVVQVLESGDHDVVIGEVDASNGRDGPPLAYFDRSYRRLEEWAAR' A
#
# COMPACT_ATOMS: atom_id res chain seq x y z
N MET A 1 2.04 19.21 -6.21
CA MET A 1 2.13 18.50 -7.50
C MET A 1 1.41 17.17 -7.31
N PRO A 2 0.55 16.72 -8.24
CA PRO A 2 -0.09 15.42 -8.10
C PRO A 2 0.96 14.31 -8.15
N VAL A 3 0.79 13.26 -7.34
CA VAL A 3 1.64 12.06 -7.38
C VAL A 3 1.12 11.10 -8.46
N PRO A 4 1.99 10.31 -9.12
CA PRO A 4 1.54 9.35 -10.12
C PRO A 4 0.77 8.20 -9.44
N LEU A 5 -0.40 7.86 -9.98
CA LEU A 5 -1.24 6.76 -9.52
C LEU A 5 -1.27 5.63 -10.56
N LEU A 6 -1.28 4.39 -10.09
CA LEU A 6 -1.30 3.21 -10.95
C LEU A 6 -2.74 2.80 -11.26
N ASP A 7 -3.11 2.82 -12.54
CA ASP A 7 -4.43 2.36 -12.97
C ASP A 7 -4.66 0.89 -12.55
N GLY A 8 -5.82 0.63 -11.96
CA GLY A 8 -6.22 -0.72 -11.53
C GLY A 8 -5.68 -1.16 -10.17
N ALA A 9 -4.86 -0.37 -9.46
CA ALA A 9 -4.48 -0.67 -8.08
C ALA A 9 -5.73 -0.78 -7.17
N LEU A 10 -5.76 -1.72 -6.21
CA LEU A 10 -6.92 -1.92 -5.33
C LEU A 10 -7.24 -0.67 -4.51
N SER A 11 -6.20 0.06 -4.11
CA SER A 11 -6.28 1.33 -3.39
C SER A 11 -5.08 2.23 -3.72
N HIS A 12 -5.25 3.52 -3.47
CA HIS A 12 -4.21 4.54 -3.53
C HIS A 12 -4.15 5.27 -2.19
N ILE A 13 -2.94 5.61 -1.77
CA ILE A 13 -2.70 6.45 -0.60
C ILE A 13 -1.69 7.52 -1.05
N GLU A 14 -2.15 8.76 -1.13
CA GLU A 14 -1.35 9.92 -1.50
C GLU A 14 -0.83 10.58 -0.23
N CYS A 15 0.49 10.72 -0.11
CA CYS A 15 1.12 11.22 1.11
C CYS A 15 2.13 12.31 0.83
N ARG A 16 2.25 13.25 1.77
CA ARG A 16 3.38 14.15 1.92
C ARG A 16 4.37 13.55 2.91
N VAL A 17 5.64 13.41 2.52
CA VAL A 17 6.70 12.95 3.43
C VAL A 17 6.89 13.99 4.54
N VAL A 18 6.73 13.55 5.78
CA VAL A 18 6.93 14.40 6.97
C VAL A 18 8.17 14.01 7.76
N GLN A 19 8.66 12.79 7.60
CA GLN A 19 9.89 12.33 8.26
C GLN A 19 10.52 11.15 7.51
N VAL A 20 11.84 11.05 7.59
CA VAL A 20 12.62 9.89 7.15
C VAL A 20 13.54 9.48 8.30
N LEU A 21 13.53 8.20 8.65
CA LEU A 21 14.32 7.63 9.74
C LEU A 21 15.29 6.59 9.17
N GLU A 22 16.60 6.81 9.35
CA GLU A 22 17.63 5.85 8.95
C GLU A 22 17.52 4.55 9.79
N SER A 23 17.53 3.38 9.14
CA SER A 23 17.39 2.09 9.83
C SER A 23 18.14 0.94 9.13
N GLY A 24 19.44 0.83 9.42
CA GLY A 24 20.26 -0.26 8.90
C GLY A 24 20.45 -0.16 7.39
N ASP A 25 19.86 -1.10 6.64
CA ASP A 25 19.94 -1.15 5.18
C ASP A 25 18.75 -0.47 4.47
N HIS A 26 17.76 0.04 5.21
CA HIS A 26 16.60 0.74 4.67
C HIS A 26 16.23 1.98 5.51
N ASP A 27 15.52 2.92 4.87
CA ASP A 27 14.89 4.04 5.59
C ASP A 27 13.42 3.75 5.87
N VAL A 28 12.93 4.20 7.02
CA VAL A 28 11.51 4.28 7.32
C VAL A 28 11.00 5.66 6.94
N VAL A 29 10.15 5.73 5.92
CA VAL A 29 9.52 6.97 5.45
C VAL A 29 8.14 7.12 6.08
N ILE A 30 7.92 8.23 6.79
CA ILE A 30 6.63 8.56 7.40
C ILE A 30 5.96 9.62 6.54
N GLY A 31 4.77 9.30 6.02
CA GLY A 31 3.94 10.19 5.23
C GLY A 31 2.66 10.59 5.96
N GLU A 32 2.31 11.88 5.90
CA GLU A 32 0.98 12.37 6.23
C GLU A 32 0.06 12.16 5.02
N VAL A 33 -1.11 11.55 5.23
CA VAL A 33 -2.05 11.22 4.16
C VAL A 33 -2.83 12.47 3.75
N ASP A 34 -2.66 12.90 2.51
CA ASP A 34 -3.41 14.02 1.91
C ASP A 34 -4.73 13.53 1.29
N ALA A 35 -4.70 12.35 0.65
CA ALA A 35 -5.87 11.72 0.06
C ALA A 35 -5.74 10.19 0.05
N SER A 36 -6.87 9.48 0.11
CA SER A 36 -6.90 8.03 -0.09
C SER A 36 -8.18 7.62 -0.83
N ASN A 37 -8.06 6.58 -1.65
CA ASN A 37 -9.19 5.95 -2.31
C ASN A 37 -8.97 4.45 -2.42
N GLY A 38 -10.04 3.71 -2.65
CA GLY A 38 -9.98 2.28 -2.87
C GLY A 38 -11.28 1.74 -3.42
N ARG A 39 -11.24 0.49 -3.85
CA ARG A 39 -12.42 -0.29 -4.23
C ARG A 39 -12.44 -1.60 -3.47
N ASP A 40 -13.61 -2.21 -3.39
CA ASP A 40 -13.74 -3.58 -2.91
C ASP A 40 -13.12 -4.56 -3.90
N GLY A 41 -12.62 -5.67 -3.38
CA GLY A 41 -12.05 -6.75 -4.16
C GLY A 41 -10.95 -7.51 -3.42
N PRO A 42 -10.56 -8.70 -3.91
CA PRO A 42 -9.49 -9.47 -3.29
C PRO A 42 -8.14 -8.77 -3.49
N PRO A 43 -7.32 -8.60 -2.42
CA PRO A 43 -5.97 -8.06 -2.55
C PRO A 43 -5.00 -9.08 -3.14
N LEU A 44 -3.93 -8.58 -3.76
CA LEU A 44 -2.75 -9.38 -4.06
C LEU A 44 -1.99 -9.64 -2.75
N ALA A 45 -1.81 -10.91 -2.38
CA ALA A 45 -1.01 -11.29 -1.23
C ALA A 45 0.36 -11.84 -1.67
N TYR A 46 1.37 -11.68 -0.83
CA TYR A 46 2.70 -12.23 -1.03
C TYR A 46 3.18 -12.93 0.25
N PHE A 47 3.48 -14.22 0.15
CA PHE A 47 3.98 -15.02 1.27
C PHE A 47 4.82 -16.19 0.74
N ASP A 48 5.96 -16.43 1.40
CA ASP A 48 6.93 -17.47 1.06
C ASP A 48 7.32 -17.45 -0.42
N ARG A 49 7.92 -16.32 -0.83
CA ARG A 49 8.45 -16.08 -2.18
C ARG A 49 7.43 -16.26 -3.32
N SER A 50 6.13 -16.23 -3.02
CA SER A 50 5.07 -16.55 -3.97
C SER A 50 3.87 -15.62 -3.82
N TYR A 51 3.26 -15.25 -4.95
CA TYR A 51 1.99 -14.53 -4.99
C TYR A 51 0.81 -15.45 -4.67
N ARG A 52 -0.17 -14.91 -3.96
CA ARG A 52 -1.35 -15.63 -3.47
C ARG A 52 -2.58 -14.74 -3.55
N ARG A 53 -3.74 -15.38 -3.49
CA ARG A 53 -5.02 -14.72 -3.19
C ARG A 53 -5.39 -15.06 -1.76
N LEU A 54 -5.93 -14.09 -1.02
CA LEU A 54 -6.60 -14.39 0.23
C LEU A 54 -7.98 -14.92 -0.13
N GLU A 55 -8.12 -16.24 -0.17
CA GLU A 55 -9.42 -16.87 -0.36
C GLU A 55 -10.30 -16.54 0.86
N GLU A 56 -11.57 -16.23 0.60
CA GLU A 56 -12.57 -15.58 1.47
C GLU A 56 -12.32 -15.67 2.99
N TRP A 57 -11.55 -14.71 3.52
CA TRP A 57 -11.68 -14.30 4.93
C TRP A 57 -13.03 -13.59 5.18
N ALA A 58 -13.78 -13.29 4.12
CA ALA A 58 -15.10 -12.65 4.17
C ALA A 58 -16.24 -13.55 4.71
N ALA A 59 -15.99 -14.84 5.01
CA ALA A 59 -16.99 -15.76 5.56
C ALA A 59 -16.78 -16.10 7.06
N ARG A 60 -15.99 -15.32 7.81
CA ARG A 60 -15.86 -15.43 9.27
C ARG A 60 -16.17 -14.13 9.97
#